data_AF-A0A537EF75-F1
#
_entry.id   AF-A0A537EF75-F1
#
_cell.length_a   1.000
_cell.length_b   1.000
_cell.length_c   1.000
_cell.angle_alpha   90.00
_cell.angle_beta   90.00
_cell.angle_gamma   90.00
#
_symmetry.space_group_name_H-M   'P 1'
#
loop_
_entity.id
_entity.type
_entity.pdbx_description
1 polymer ?
#
loop_
_entity_poly.entity_id
_entity_poly.type
_entity_poly.pdbx_seq_one_letter_code
_entity_poly.pdbx_strand_id
1 'polypeptide(L)' 'SMEKTTAGWKVYDVMVGGVSLVANYRTEFNNTVRESGIEGLIKSLSAKNRTLEAAGGAPQK' A
#
# COMPACT_ATOMS: atom_id res chain seq x y z
N SER A 1 1.30 6.77 -11.58
CA SER A 1 2.25 7.75 -12.13
C SER A 1 3.67 7.41 -11.67
N MET A 2 4.69 7.99 -12.32
CA MET A 2 6.10 7.80 -11.96
C MET A 2 6.70 9.13 -11.47
N GLU A 3 7.66 9.04 -10.55
CA GLU A 3 8.43 10.16 -10.01
C GLU A 3 9.92 9.94 -10.30
N LYS A 4 10.62 10.98 -10.75
CA LYS A 4 12.05 10.91 -11.02
C LYS A 4 12.84 11.21 -9.75
N THR A 5 13.63 10.24 -9.30
CA THR A 5 14.56 10.37 -8.17
C THR A 5 16.01 10.47 -8.67
N THR A 6 16.95 10.78 -7.77
CA THR A 6 18.40 10.73 -8.06
C THR A 6 18.87 9.35 -8.52
N ALA A 7 18.16 8.28 -8.12
CA ALA A 7 18.41 6.90 -8.51
C ALA A 7 17.61 6.46 -9.76
N GLY A 8 16.91 7.37 -10.43
CA GLY A 8 16.08 7.08 -11.61
C GLY A 8 14.57 7.16 -11.35
N TRP A 9 13.79 6.71 -12.32
CA TRP A 9 12.31 6.75 -12.25
C TRP A 9 11.77 5.66 -11.34
N LYS A 10 10.89 6.05 -10.41
CA LYS A 10 10.17 5.15 -9.50
C LYS A 10 8.68 5.27 -9.71
N VAL A 11 7.95 4.18 -9.57
CA VAL A 11 6.48 4.20 -9.58
C VAL A 11 6.00 4.80 -8.26
N TYR A 12 5.20 5.85 -8.33
CA TYR A 12 4.66 6.57 -7.17
C TYR A 12 3.21 6.17 -6.87
N ASP A 13 2.43 5.91 -7.91
CA ASP A 13 1.01 5.56 -7.78
C ASP A 13 0.59 4.58 -8.86
N VAL A 14 -0.33 3.69 -8.52
CA VAL A 14 -0.94 2.75 -9.46
C VAL A 14 -2.42 3.10 -9.52
N MET A 15 -2.92 3.41 -10.72
CA MET A 15 -4.34 3.66 -10.95
C MET A 15 -4.97 2.41 -11.55
N VAL A 16 -6.07 1.95 -10.96
CA VAL A 16 -6.88 0.85 -11.50
C VAL A 16 -8.29 1.38 -11.71
N GLY A 17 -8.80 1.32 -12.95
CA GLY A 17 -10.15 1.82 -13.27
C GLY A 17 -10.38 3.31 -13.01
N GLY A 18 -9.32 4.14 -13.01
CA GLY A 18 -9.41 5.58 -12.75
C GLY A 18 -9.33 5.98 -11.27
N VAL A 19 -9.15 5.01 -10.35
CA VAL A 19 -8.97 5.26 -8.91
C VAL A 19 -7.52 4.97 -8.53
N SER A 20 -6.88 5.93 -7.85
CA SER A 20 -5.55 5.73 -7.25
C SER A 20 -5.65 4.72 -6.11
N LEU A 21 -4.76 3.72 -6.12
CA LEU A 21 -4.63 2.76 -5.02
C LEU A 21 -4.33 3.49 -3.70
N VAL A 22 -3.49 4.53 -3.73
CA VAL A 22 -3.20 5.35 -2.54
C VAL A 22 -4.46 6.06 -2.05
N ALA A 23 -5.25 6.65 -2.94
CA ALA A 23 -6.50 7.32 -2.57
C ALA A 23 -7.54 6.34 -1.99
N ASN A 24 -7.62 5.12 -2.54
CA ASN A 24 -8.55 4.08 -2.08
C ASN A 24 -8.30 3.69 -0.62
N TYR A 25 -7.03 3.56 -0.21
CA TYR A 25 -6.68 3.15 1.15
C TYR A 25 -6.49 4.32 2.12
N ARG A 26 -6.47 5.57 1.64
CA ARG A 26 -6.17 6.75 2.47
C ARG A 26 -7.15 6.93 3.62
N THR A 27 -8.44 6.72 3.39
CA THR A 27 -9.47 6.86 4.43
C THR A 27 -9.32 5.78 5.51
N GLU A 28 -9.11 4.52 5.11
CA GLU A 28 -8.90 3.40 6.02
C GLU A 28 -7.64 3.62 6.88
N PHE A 29 -6.53 4.01 6.27
CA PHE A 29 -5.28 4.27 7.00
C PHE A 29 -5.41 5.43 7.97
N ASN A 30 -6.08 6.52 7.58
CA ASN A 30 -6.33 7.64 8.48
C ASN A 30 -7.18 7.23 9.69
N ASN A 31 -8.15 6.33 9.52
CA ASN A 31 -8.93 5.81 10.63
C ASN A 31 -8.07 4.94 11.55
N THR A 32 -7.28 4.02 10.99
CA THR A 32 -6.35 3.20 11.77
C THR A 32 -5.35 4.05 12.56
N VAL A 33 -4.79 5.09 11.95
CA VAL A 33 -3.84 6.00 12.62
C VAL A 33 -4.52 6.77 13.75
N ARG A 34 -5.76 7.23 13.56
CA ARG A 34 -6.52 7.90 14.64
C ARG A 34 -6.82 6.97 15.81
N GLU A 35 -7.12 5.70 15.54
CA GLU A 35 -7.51 4.72 16.55
C GLU A 35 -6.30 4.11 17.28
N SER A 36 -5.20 3.87 16.56
CA SER A 36 -4.10 3.01 17.04
C SER A 36 -2.70 3.58 16.80
N GLY A 37 -2.62 4.82 16.30
CA GLY A 37 -1.36 5.48 15.98
C GLY A 37 -0.65 4.87 14.76
N ILE A 38 0.53 5.41 14.47
CA ILE A 38 1.37 4.96 13.36
C ILE A 38 1.82 3.50 13.55
N GLU A 39 2.15 3.11 14.78
CA GLU A 39 2.53 1.72 15.11
C GLU A 39 1.41 0.71 14.80
N GLY A 40 0.16 1.08 15.08
CA GLY A 40 -1.00 0.25 14.75
C GLY A 40 -1.18 0.06 13.24
N LEU A 41 -0.96 1.12 12.46
CA LEU A 41 -0.95 1.04 11.00
C LEU A 41 0.16 0.10 10.49
N ILE A 42 1.39 0.25 10.98
CA ILE A 42 2.54 -0.59 10.58
C ILE A 42 2.25 -2.07 10.89
N LYS A 43 1.70 -2.37 12.07
CA LYS A 43 1.35 -3.74 12.46
C LYS A 43 0.26 -4.32 11.56
N SER A 44 -0.77 -3.54 11.24
CA SER A 44 -1.86 -3.94 10.34
C SER A 44 -1.33 -4.26 8.93
N LEU A 45 -0.49 -3.38 8.37
CA LEU A 45 0.14 -3.60 7.06
C LEU A 45 1.01 -4.86 7.04
N SER A 46 1.81 -5.05 8.09
CA SER A 46 2.67 -6.24 8.22
C SER A 46 1.86 -7.53 8.31
N ALA A 47 0.71 -7.49 8.99
CA ALA A 47 -0.19 -8.63 9.05
C ALA A 47 -0.84 -8.92 7.69
N LYS A 48 -1.36 -7.89 7.00
CA LYS A 48 -1.93 -8.03 5.64
C LYS A 48 -0.90 -8.60 4.66
N ASN A 49 0.34 -8.11 4.68
CA ASN A 49 1.41 -8.62 3.80
C ASN A 49 1.67 -10.12 4.04
N ARG A 50 1.79 -10.56 5.30
CA ARG A 50 1.98 -11.98 5.61
C ARG A 50 0.81 -12.85 5.15
N THR A 51 -0.42 -12.37 5.29
CA THR A 51 -1.62 -13.09 4.81
C THR A 51 -1.61 -13.23 3.29
N LEU A 52 -1.21 -12.18 2.56
CA LEU A 52 -1.10 -12.21 1.09
C LEU A 52 0.02 -13.14 0.61
N GLU A 53 1.15 -13.18 1.30
CA GLU A 53 2.24 -14.12 1.01
C GLU A 53 1.78 -15.58 1.23
N ALA A 54 1.09 -15.86 2.33
CA ALA A 54 0.54 -17.17 2.64
C ALA A 54 -0.58 -17.61 1.67
N ALA A 55 -1.31 -16.66 1.09
CA ALA A 55 -2.35 -16.90 0.09
C ALA A 55 -1.80 -17.19 -1.32
N GLY A 56 -0.47 -17.28 -1.50
CA GLY A 56 0.15 -17.69 -2.76
C GLY A 56 0.57 -16.53 -3.66
N GLY A 57 1.40 -15.64 -3.14
CA GLY A 57 2.06 -14.55 -3.89
C GLY A 57 3.06 -15.00 -4.97
N ALA A 58 2.80 -16.11 -5.68
CA ALA A 58 3.54 -16.44 -6.88
C ALA A 58 3.08 -15.49 -8.01
N PRO A 59 4.00 -14.82 -8.72
CA PRO A 59 3.63 -13.96 -9.83
C PRO A 59 2.97 -14.82 -10.92
N GLN A 60 1.71 -14.54 -11.22
CA GLN A 60 1.10 -14.98 -12.48
C GLN A 60 1.89 -14.30 -13.60
N LYS A 61 2.59 -15.13 -14.36
CA LYS A 61 3.42 -14.75 -15.52
C LYS A 61 2.62 -14.01 -16.57
#